data_AF-A0ABD7HIE4-F1
#
_entry.id   AF-A0ABD7HIE4-F1
#
_cell.length_a   1.000
_cell.length_b   1.000
_cell.length_c   1.000
_cell.angle_alpha   90.00
_cell.angle_beta   90.00
_cell.angle_gamma   90.00
#
_symmetry.space_group_name_H-M   'P 1'
#
loop_
_entity.id
_entity.type
_entity.pdbx_description
1 polymer ?
#
loop_
_entity_poly.entity_id
_entity_poly.type
_entity_poly.pdbx_seq_one_letter_code
_entity_poly.pdbx_strand_id
1 'polypeptide(L)'
;MALADLLDEPQHLGGPDAERCSAADRPEAWAALSVGWSRVLAAARTIQGRHSEDSQDAVLAQCADASREAAVHELRWVWARLVNKFIGEVGSDA
;
A
#
# COMPACT_ATOMS: atom_id res chain seq x y z
N MET A 1 -4.37 -12.74 19.59
CA MET A 1 -4.59 -11.51 18.82
C MET A 1 -5.92 -10.93 19.25
N ALA A 2 -5.95 -9.66 19.65
CA ALA A 2 -7.15 -9.01 20.16
C ALA A 2 -7.95 -8.40 18.99
N LEU A 3 -9.28 -8.34 19.12
CA LEU A 3 -10.21 -7.78 18.13
C LEU A 3 -9.88 -6.32 17.72
N ALA A 4 -9.15 -5.59 18.55
CA ALA A 4 -8.69 -4.24 18.25
C ALA A 4 -7.61 -4.18 17.16
N ASP A 5 -6.75 -5.21 17.03
CA ASP A 5 -5.71 -5.26 15.99
C ASP A 5 -6.32 -5.45 14.59
N LEU A 6 -7.54 -6.00 14.51
CA LEU A 6 -8.31 -6.24 13.29
C LEU A 6 -8.92 -4.96 12.69
N LEU A 7 -9.04 -3.89 13.48
CA LEU A 7 -9.69 -2.64 13.06
C LEU A 7 -8.71 -1.64 12.42
N ASP A 8 -7.41 -1.78 12.67
CA ASP A 8 -6.36 -0.95 12.05
C ASP A 8 -5.74 -1.57 10.78
N GLU A 9 -6.18 -2.78 10.40
CA GLU A 9 -5.67 -3.43 9.19
C GLU A 9 -6.12 -2.64 7.95
N PRO A 10 -5.19 -2.12 7.14
CA PRO A 10 -5.56 -1.46 5.89
C PRO A 10 -6.17 -2.49 4.96
N GLN A 11 -7.51 -2.50 4.84
CA GLN A 11 -8.24 -3.46 4.00
C GLN A 11 -8.17 -3.11 2.50
N HIS A 12 -7.91 -1.83 2.18
CA HIS A 12 -7.91 -1.32 0.81
C HIS A 12 -6.67 -0.48 0.50
N LEU A 13 -6.12 -0.67 -0.70
CA LEU A 13 -5.13 0.24 -1.29
C LEU A 13 -5.89 1.43 -1.92
N GLY A 14 -6.20 2.43 -1.10
CA GLY A 14 -6.68 3.73 -1.59
C GLY A 14 -5.50 4.61 -2.01
N GLY A 15 -5.63 5.34 -3.11
CA GLY A 15 -4.62 6.32 -3.51
C GLY A 15 -4.51 7.49 -2.51
N PRO A 16 -3.45 8.31 -2.61
CA PRO A 16 -3.30 9.48 -1.75
C PRO A 16 -4.45 10.47 -1.98
N ASP A 17 -5.01 10.99 -0.89
CA ASP A 17 -6.13 11.93 -0.89
C ASP A 17 -5.60 13.38 -0.84
N ALA A 18 -5.80 14.13 -1.92
CA ALA A 18 -5.25 15.48 -2.08
C ALA A 18 -5.84 16.50 -1.09
N GLU A 19 -7.11 16.34 -0.70
CA GLU A 19 -7.76 17.22 0.29
C GLU A 19 -7.21 16.94 1.68
N ARG A 20 -7.14 15.66 2.08
CA ARG A 20 -6.55 15.27 3.38
C ARG A 20 -5.08 15.61 3.49
N CYS A 21 -4.36 15.63 2.37
CA CYS A 21 -2.93 15.92 2.35
C CYS A 21 -2.59 17.40 2.15
N SER A 22 -3.58 18.30 2.07
CA SER A 22 -3.36 19.74 1.82
C SER A 22 -2.40 19.98 0.66
N ALA A 23 -2.62 19.28 -0.46
CA ALA A 23 -1.66 19.18 -1.56
C ALA A 23 -1.24 20.55 -2.15
N ALA A 24 -2.14 21.54 -2.10
CA ALA A 24 -1.88 22.90 -2.55
C ALA A 24 -0.90 23.66 -1.63
N ASP A 25 -0.98 23.43 -0.33
CA ASP A 25 -0.16 24.12 0.67
C ASP A 25 1.23 23.47 0.81
N ARG A 26 1.37 22.20 0.40
CA ARG A 26 2.61 21.42 0.56
C ARG A 26 2.95 20.59 -0.69
N PRO A 27 3.27 21.24 -1.82
CA PRO A 27 3.46 20.56 -3.11
C PRO A 27 4.67 19.59 -3.11
N GLU A 28 5.74 19.89 -2.39
CA GLU A 28 6.93 19.03 -2.33
C GLU A 28 6.65 17.72 -1.58
N ALA A 29 6.01 17.83 -0.41
CA ALA A 29 5.62 16.66 0.37
C ALA A 29 4.60 15.81 -0.40
N TRP A 30 3.63 16.47 -1.06
CA TRP A 30 2.63 15.79 -1.91
C TRP A 30 3.28 15.06 -3.10
N ALA A 31 4.29 15.65 -3.74
CA ALA A 31 5.03 15.01 -4.81
C ALA A 31 5.75 13.74 -4.32
N ALA A 32 6.38 13.79 -3.14
CA ALA A 32 7.02 12.63 -2.55
C ALA A 32 6.02 11.49 -2.26
N LEU A 33 4.84 11.83 -1.71
CA LEU A 33 3.77 10.86 -1.45
C LEU A 33 3.24 10.24 -2.77
N SER A 34 3.08 11.05 -3.81
CA SER A 34 2.64 10.62 -5.14
C SER A 34 3.63 9.67 -5.82
N VAL A 35 4.94 9.93 -5.66
CA VAL A 35 5.99 9.01 -6.10
C VAL A 35 5.94 7.69 -5.31
N GLY A 36 5.72 7.77 -3.99
CA GLY A 36 5.50 6.59 -3.15
C GLY A 36 4.33 5.73 -3.63
N TRP A 37 3.19 6.35 -3.92
CA TRP A 37 2.02 5.68 -4.48
C TRP A 37 2.31 5.01 -5.83
N SER A 38 3.02 5.71 -6.72
CA SER A 38 3.40 5.15 -8.03
C SER A 38 4.25 3.89 -7.90
N ARG A 39 5.14 3.84 -6.90
CA ARG A 39 5.95 2.65 -6.57
C ARG A 39 5.10 1.51 -6.01
N VAL A 40 4.13 1.81 -5.14
CA VAL A 40 3.16 0.83 -4.62
C VAL A 40 2.36 0.20 -5.76
N LEU A 41 1.85 1.01 -6.71
CA LEU A 41 1.15 0.50 -7.89
C LEU A 41 2.03 -0.37 -8.79
N ALA A 42 3.31 -0.01 -8.95
CA ALA A 42 4.24 -0.83 -9.70
C ALA A 42 4.46 -2.20 -9.03
N ALA A 43 4.66 -2.23 -7.71
CA ALA A 43 4.80 -3.47 -6.95
C ALA A 43 3.53 -4.34 -7.03
N ALA A 44 2.34 -3.73 -6.91
CA ALA A 44 1.07 -4.45 -7.04
C ALA A 44 0.91 -5.11 -8.42
N ARG A 45 1.31 -4.42 -9.50
CA ARG A 45 1.34 -5.00 -10.85
C ARG A 45 2.29 -6.18 -10.96
N THR A 46 3.48 -6.08 -10.37
CA THR A 46 4.44 -7.20 -10.34
C THR A 46 3.87 -8.41 -9.59
N ILE A 47 3.26 -8.20 -8.42
CA ILE A 47 2.63 -9.28 -7.65
C ILE A 47 1.51 -9.95 -8.46
N GLN A 48 0.68 -9.15 -9.14
CA GLN A 48 -0.42 -9.68 -9.95
C GLN A 48 0.08 -10.45 -11.17
N GLY A 49 1.11 -9.95 -11.85
CA GLY A 49 1.76 -10.66 -12.96
C GLY A 49 2.34 -11.99 -12.49
N ARG A 50 3.01 -11.99 -11.34
CA ARG A 50 3.60 -13.20 -10.78
C ARG A 50 2.56 -14.24 -10.36
N HIS A 51 1.47 -13.81 -9.75
CA HIS A 51 0.33 -14.66 -9.44
C HIS A 51 -0.23 -15.33 -10.70
N SER A 52 -0.40 -14.58 -11.79
CA SER A 52 -0.87 -15.14 -13.05
C SER A 52 0.04 -16.21 -13.62
N GLU A 53 1.37 -16.06 -13.51
CA GLU A 53 2.35 -17.05 -13.94
C GLU A 53 2.35 -18.28 -13.02
N ASP A 54 2.41 -18.06 -11.71
CA ASP A 54 2.48 -19.13 -10.71
C ASP A 54 1.20 -19.98 -10.69
N SER A 55 0.03 -19.40 -11.00
CA SER A 55 -1.23 -20.13 -11.16
C SER A 55 -1.25 -21.12 -12.34
N GLN A 56 -0.32 -21.01 -13.28
CA GLN A 56 -0.23 -21.94 -14.43
C GLN A 56 0.74 -23.11 -14.16
N ASP A 57 1.53 -23.05 -13.09
CA ASP A 57 2.46 -24.10 -12.70
C ASP A 57 1.81 -25.14 -11.77
N ALA A 58 2.08 -26.42 -12.00
CA ALA A 58 1.42 -27.53 -11.29
C ALA A 58 1.74 -27.60 -9.79
N VAL A 59 2.89 -27.07 -9.36
CA VAL A 59 3.29 -27.03 -7.96
C VAL A 59 2.95 -25.68 -7.34
N LEU A 60 3.29 -24.59 -8.02
CA LEU A 60 3.11 -23.24 -7.47
C LEU A 60 1.63 -22.84 -7.36
N ALA A 61 0.75 -23.35 -8.21
CA ALA A 61 -0.69 -23.09 -8.10
C ALA A 61 -1.29 -23.51 -6.74
N GLN A 62 -0.65 -24.45 -6.03
CA GLN A 62 -1.08 -24.87 -4.69
C GLN A 62 -0.88 -23.79 -3.62
N CYS A 63 0.02 -22.82 -3.86
CA CYS A 63 0.28 -21.71 -2.93
C CYS A 63 0.10 -20.31 -3.53
N ALA A 64 -0.15 -20.19 -4.84
CA ALA A 64 -0.20 -18.92 -5.56
C ALA A 64 -1.15 -17.89 -4.91
N ASP A 65 -2.38 -18.28 -4.55
CA ASP A 65 -3.36 -17.39 -3.94
C ASP A 65 -2.89 -16.87 -2.57
N ALA A 66 -2.43 -17.78 -1.70
CA ALA A 66 -1.94 -17.42 -0.38
C ALA A 66 -0.70 -16.52 -0.44
N SER A 67 0.22 -16.79 -1.36
CA SER A 67 1.41 -15.95 -1.58
C SER A 67 1.03 -14.56 -2.08
N ARG A 68 0.09 -14.45 -3.02
CA ARG A 68 -0.40 -13.17 -3.52
C ARG A 68 -1.11 -12.38 -2.42
N GLU A 69 -1.98 -13.03 -1.64
CA GLU A 69 -2.69 -12.38 -0.54
C GLU A 69 -1.73 -11.82 0.51
N ALA A 70 -0.76 -12.61 0.96
CA ALA A 70 0.25 -12.16 1.92
C ALA A 70 1.07 -10.97 1.37
N ALA A 71 1.52 -11.05 0.12
CA ALA A 71 2.28 -9.96 -0.50
C ALA A 71 1.47 -8.67 -0.64
N VAL A 72 0.18 -8.76 -0.99
CA VAL A 72 -0.71 -7.61 -1.09
C VAL A 72 -1.01 -7.02 0.29
N HIS A 73 -1.19 -7.86 1.32
CA HIS A 73 -1.39 -7.41 2.70
C HIS A 73 -0.20 -6.58 3.20
N GLU A 74 1.03 -7.06 3.02
CA GLU A 74 2.23 -6.30 3.37
C GLU A 74 2.33 -4.98 2.60
N LEU A 75 1.95 -4.98 1.32
CA LEU A 75 1.95 -3.77 0.51
C LEU A 75 0.96 -2.71 1.03
N ARG A 76 -0.20 -3.14 1.56
CA ARG A 76 -1.18 -2.26 2.22
C ARG A 76 -0.57 -1.63 3.48
N TRP A 77 0.16 -2.39 4.28
CA TRP A 77 0.86 -1.88 5.48
C TRP A 77 1.95 -0.87 5.15
N VAL A 78 2.78 -1.16 4.14
CA VAL A 78 3.81 -0.22 3.68
C VAL A 78 3.17 1.09 3.25
N TRP A 79 2.07 1.03 2.51
CA TRP A 79 1.35 2.23 2.09
C TRP A 79 0.77 3.01 3.26
N ALA A 80 0.07 2.35 4.19
CA ALA A 80 -0.47 2.98 5.39
C ALA A 80 0.64 3.68 6.20
N ARG A 81 1.82 3.07 6.31
CA ARG A 81 2.97 3.66 7.02
C ARG A 81 3.53 4.89 6.30
N LEU A 82 3.57 4.90 4.97
CA LEU A 82 3.98 6.07 4.18
C LEU A 82 3.01 7.24 4.36
N VAL A 83 1.70 6.98 4.30
CA VAL A 83 0.67 8.00 4.52
C VAL A 83 0.71 8.52 5.96
N ASN A 84 0.81 7.64 6.96
CA ASN A 84 0.89 8.06 8.36
C ASN A 84 2.15 8.89 8.65
N LYS A 85 3.30 8.52 8.06
CA LYS A 85 4.52 9.32 8.15
C LYS A 85 4.30 10.71 7.53
N PHE A 86 3.72 10.77 6.34
CA PHE A 86 3.40 12.04 5.68
C PHE A 86 2.47 12.91 6.54
N ILE A 87 1.37 12.37 7.06
CA ILE A 87 0.43 13.11 7.91
C ILE A 87 1.10 13.58 9.20
N GLY A 88 1.92 12.73 9.84
CA GLY A 88 2.63 13.07 11.07
C GLY A 88 3.67 14.16 10.88
N GLU A 89 4.48 14.08 9.83
CA GLU A 89 5.43 15.14 9.45
C GLU A 89 4.70 16.43 9.08
N VAL A 90 3.57 16.33 8.35
CA VAL A 90 2.79 17.49 7.98
C VAL A 90 2.13 18.18 9.19
N GLY A 91 1.59 17.40 10.13
CA GLY A 91 0.92 17.91 11.33
C GLY A 91 1.85 18.52 12.38
N SER A 92 3.13 18.12 12.43
CA SER A 92 4.11 18.69 13.37
C SER A 92 4.72 20.03 12.94
N ASP A 93 4.63 20.37 11.65
CA ASP A 93 5.12 21.64 11.10
C ASP A 93 4.08 22.78 11.16
N ALA A 94 2.93 22.56 11.81
CA ALA A 94 1.86 23.55 12.02
C ALA A 94 1.81 24.02 13.48
#